data_AF-A0A8H2LJN4-F1
#
_entry.id   AF-A0A8H2LJN4-F1
#
_cell.length_a   1.000
_cell.length_b   1.000
_cell.length_c   1.000
_cell.angle_alpha   90.00
_cell.angle_beta   90.00
_cell.angle_gamma   90.00
#
_symmetry.space_group_name_H-M   'P 1'
#
loop_
_entity.id
_entity.type
_entity.pdbx_description
1 polymer ?
#
loop_
_entity_poly.entity_id
_entity_poly.type
_entity_poly.pdbx_seq_one_letter_code
_entity_poly.pdbx_strand_id
1 'polypeptide(L)'
;MEKNILPFIFLIWNMISFGQSENNTLYGISSCTEIELTHTDDKCGEWGGNTEIIRFFKKDCKSEYYIVYSKRLMDCSIDPITHYKRKDFDEQKIILSTKEDRKLLELCIKELTEMKLSNPIIITHSGILNKVTSNDSTLTIKDYPSKEWSNFNRLKKSIMEK
;
A
#
# COMPACT_ATOMS: atom_id res chain seq x y z
N MET A 1 -15.47 32.68 52.64
CA MET A 1 -15.34 31.33 52.06
C MET A 1 -14.54 31.46 50.77
N GLU A 2 -13.23 31.63 50.90
CA GLU A 2 -12.33 31.37 49.79
C GLU A 2 -12.00 29.88 49.81
N LYS A 3 -12.01 29.23 48.64
CA LYS A 3 -10.83 28.51 48.11
C LYS A 3 -11.18 27.70 46.85
N ASN A 4 -10.40 27.97 45.81
CA ASN A 4 -9.79 26.97 44.94
C ASN A 4 -10.69 26.20 43.95
N ILE A 5 -11.39 26.89 43.05
CA ILE A 5 -11.98 26.24 41.87
C ILE A 5 -11.14 26.45 40.59
N LEU A 6 -10.27 27.47 40.56
CA LEU A 6 -9.45 27.76 39.37
C LEU A 6 -8.31 26.75 39.03
N PRO A 7 -7.65 26.03 39.96
CA PRO A 7 -6.52 25.18 39.57
C PRO A 7 -6.96 23.86 38.91
N PHE A 8 -8.24 23.48 39.04
CA PHE A 8 -8.73 22.20 38.52
C PHE A 8 -8.99 22.24 37.01
N ILE A 9 -9.41 23.38 36.47
CA ILE A 9 -9.71 23.54 35.02
C ILE A 9 -8.40 23.60 34.21
N PHE A 10 -7.32 24.13 34.78
CA PHE A 10 -6.01 24.22 34.11
C PHE A 10 -5.29 22.86 34.01
N LEU A 11 -5.55 21.94 34.96
CA LEU A 11 -5.02 20.57 34.92
C LEU A 11 -5.71 19.71 33.86
N ILE A 12 -7.02 19.92 33.62
CA ILE A 12 -7.77 19.15 32.61
C ILE A 12 -7.37 19.58 31.19
N TRP A 13 -7.04 20.86 30.97
CA TRP A 13 -6.60 21.31 29.65
C TRP A 13 -5.19 20.81 29.28
N ASN A 14 -4.28 20.67 30.24
CA ASN A 14 -2.96 20.10 29.98
C ASN A 14 -2.98 18.58 29.74
N MET A 15 -3.99 17.87 30.24
CA MET A 15 -4.17 16.43 30.03
C MET A 15 -4.76 16.08 28.65
N ILE A 16 -5.43 17.01 27.97
CA ILE A 16 -5.99 16.75 26.62
C ILE A 16 -4.92 16.88 25.51
N SER A 17 -3.78 17.51 25.82
CA SER A 17 -2.67 17.68 24.85
C SER A 17 -1.66 16.54 24.85
N PHE A 18 -1.77 15.57 25.76
CA PHE A 18 -0.91 14.38 25.82
C PHE A 18 -1.68 13.15 25.36
N GLY A 19 -1.60 12.83 24.06
CA GLY A 19 -2.11 11.53 23.61
C GLY A 19 -2.32 11.30 22.11
N GLN A 20 -2.14 12.30 21.24
CA GLN A 20 -2.03 12.04 19.80
C GLN A 20 -0.57 12.01 19.40
N SER A 21 0.12 10.96 19.84
CA SER A 21 1.27 10.46 19.09
C SER A 21 0.77 10.22 17.66
N GLU A 22 1.31 10.95 16.67
CA GLU A 22 1.21 10.52 15.28
C GLU A 22 1.87 9.14 15.23
N ASN A 23 1.04 8.10 15.35
CA ASN A 23 1.48 6.72 15.19
C ASN A 23 1.91 6.57 13.74
N ASN A 24 3.20 6.78 13.49
CA ASN A 24 3.81 6.53 12.20
C ASN A 24 3.80 5.01 12.00
N THR A 25 2.70 4.48 11.46
CA THR A 25 2.48 3.03 11.31
C THR A 25 3.52 2.37 10.42
N LEU A 26 4.24 3.16 9.62
CA LEU A 26 5.40 2.72 8.84
C LEU A 26 6.69 2.52 9.66
N TYR A 27 6.73 2.77 10.97
CA TYR A 27 7.93 2.54 11.79
C TYR A 27 8.36 1.06 11.82
N GLY A 28 7.41 0.14 11.65
CA GLY A 28 7.67 -1.29 11.52
C GLY A 28 8.42 -1.68 10.24
N ILE A 29 8.47 -0.78 9.24
CA ILE A 29 9.31 -0.94 8.05
C ILE A 29 10.71 -0.52 8.46
N SER A 30 11.60 -1.50 8.65
CA SER A 30 13.00 -1.25 9.02
C SER A 30 13.67 -0.28 8.02
N SER A 31 14.81 0.29 8.41
CA SER A 31 15.58 1.16 7.50
C SER A 31 15.92 0.50 6.16
N CYS A 32 15.95 -0.83 6.08
CA CYS A 32 16.26 -1.59 4.87
C CYS A 32 15.08 -2.39 4.30
N THR A 33 13.87 -2.22 4.84
CA THR A 33 12.69 -2.96 4.38
C THR A 33 12.03 -2.21 3.22
N GLU A 34 11.53 -2.98 2.26
CA GLU A 34 10.73 -2.51 1.14
C GLU A 34 9.31 -3.04 1.27
N ILE A 35 8.32 -2.18 0.98
CA ILE A 35 6.94 -2.58 0.79
C ILE A 35 6.59 -2.55 -0.69
N GLU A 36 6.06 -3.66 -1.19
CA GLU A 36 5.55 -3.80 -2.54
C GLU A 36 4.02 -3.92 -2.51
N LEU A 37 3.35 -3.00 -3.20
CA LEU A 37 1.94 -3.09 -3.53
C LEU A 37 1.82 -3.65 -4.95
N THR A 38 1.02 -4.68 -5.15
CA THR A 38 0.75 -5.28 -6.47
C THR A 38 -0.74 -5.33 -6.72
N HIS A 39 -1.17 -4.80 -7.85
CA HIS A 39 -2.52 -4.92 -8.38
C HIS A 39 -2.48 -5.64 -9.74
N THR A 40 -3.26 -6.70 -9.90
CA THR A 40 -3.49 -7.37 -11.19
C THR A 40 -4.97 -7.29 -11.53
N ASP A 41 -5.28 -6.80 -12.75
CA ASP A 41 -6.65 -6.75 -13.27
C ASP A 41 -7.10 -8.09 -13.89
N ASP A 42 -8.33 -8.18 -14.36
CA ASP A 42 -8.92 -9.37 -15.00
C ASP A 42 -8.97 -9.27 -16.54
N LYS A 43 -8.08 -8.48 -17.16
CA LYS A 43 -8.08 -8.30 -18.62
C LYS A 43 -8.06 -9.62 -19.40
N CYS A 44 -7.38 -10.67 -18.91
CA CYS A 44 -7.38 -12.00 -19.53
C CYS A 44 -8.20 -13.03 -18.74
N GLY A 45 -9.29 -12.60 -18.09
CA GLY A 45 -10.22 -13.45 -17.37
C GLY A 45 -9.58 -14.10 -16.14
N GLU A 46 -9.76 -15.41 -15.99
CA GLU A 46 -9.27 -16.19 -14.85
C GLU A 46 -7.74 -16.16 -14.65
N TRP A 47 -7.01 -15.84 -15.72
CA TRP A 47 -5.54 -15.79 -15.73
C TRP A 47 -4.97 -14.47 -15.21
N GLY A 48 -5.84 -13.51 -14.90
CA GLY A 48 -5.44 -12.13 -14.59
C GLY A 48 -5.03 -11.39 -15.85
N GLY A 49 -4.54 -10.17 -15.69
CA GLY A 49 -4.22 -9.30 -16.80
C GLY A 49 -3.04 -8.40 -16.51
N ASN A 50 -3.19 -7.11 -16.77
CA ASN A 50 -2.12 -6.17 -16.54
C ASN A 50 -1.79 -6.12 -15.05
N THR A 51 -0.51 -5.97 -14.73
CA THR A 51 -0.02 -5.90 -13.37
C THR A 51 0.67 -4.57 -13.13
N GLU A 52 0.19 -3.84 -12.12
CA GLU A 52 0.77 -2.59 -11.64
C GLU A 52 1.44 -2.83 -10.29
N ILE A 53 2.68 -2.37 -10.14
CA ILE A 53 3.49 -2.57 -8.94
C ILE A 53 4.00 -1.22 -8.45
N ILE A 54 3.81 -0.93 -7.16
CA ILE A 54 4.38 0.22 -6.46
C ILE A 54 5.30 -0.31 -5.38
N ARG A 55 6.60 -0.02 -5.49
CA ARG A 55 7.62 -0.37 -4.51
C ARG A 55 8.00 0.87 -3.72
N PHE A 56 7.98 0.75 -2.40
CA PHE A 56 8.27 1.81 -1.45
C PHE A 56 9.44 1.40 -0.56
N PHE A 57 10.56 2.11 -0.63
CA PHE A 57 11.80 1.71 0.05
C PHE A 57 12.68 2.91 0.39
N LYS A 58 13.69 2.67 1.24
CA LYS A 58 14.78 3.61 1.50
C LYS A 58 15.99 3.23 0.66
N LYS A 59 16.47 4.15 -0.18
CA LYS A 59 17.71 3.91 -0.95
C LYS A 59 18.90 3.85 0.01
N ASP A 60 19.74 2.82 -0.14
CA ASP A 60 20.91 2.55 0.72
C ASP A 60 20.59 2.50 2.23
N CYS A 61 19.36 2.15 2.60
CA CYS A 61 18.86 2.20 3.97
C CYS A 61 18.97 3.58 4.67
N LYS A 62 19.03 4.67 3.89
CA LYS A 62 19.11 6.06 4.39
C LYS A 62 17.73 6.63 4.72
N SER A 63 17.68 7.89 5.17
CA SER A 63 16.45 8.53 5.66
C SER A 63 15.39 8.81 4.59
N GLU A 64 15.78 8.88 3.32
CA GLU A 64 14.89 9.26 2.22
C GLU A 64 14.15 8.06 1.65
N TYR A 65 12.84 8.22 1.50
CA TYR A 65 11.96 7.22 0.91
C TYR A 65 11.80 7.47 -0.59
N TYR A 66 11.87 6.40 -1.37
CA TYR A 66 11.66 6.39 -2.80
C TYR A 66 10.48 5.51 -3.16
N ILE A 67 9.84 5.87 -4.27
CA ILE A 67 8.74 5.11 -4.85
C ILE A 67 9.11 4.74 -6.27
N VAL A 68 8.98 3.47 -6.61
CA VAL A 68 9.08 2.96 -7.99
C VAL A 68 7.72 2.43 -8.38
N TYR A 69 7.09 3.08 -9.36
CA TYR A 69 5.93 2.52 -10.05
C TYR A 69 6.40 1.76 -11.29
N SER A 70 5.78 0.62 -11.55
CA SER A 70 5.97 -0.12 -12.79
C SER A 70 4.68 -0.79 -13.23
N LYS A 71 4.46 -0.86 -14.54
CA LYS A 71 3.31 -1.54 -15.15
C LYS A 71 3.78 -2.58 -16.15
N ARG A 72 3.16 -3.75 -16.11
CA ARG A 72 3.28 -4.80 -17.10
C ARG A 72 1.94 -5.01 -17.78
N LEU A 73 1.94 -4.98 -19.09
CA LEU A 73 0.80 -5.31 -19.92
C LEU A 73 0.79 -6.82 -20.19
N MET A 74 -0.38 -7.44 -20.08
CA MET A 74 -0.56 -8.83 -20.45
C MET A 74 -1.14 -8.91 -21.86
N ASP A 75 -0.51 -9.70 -22.73
CA ASP A 75 -1.10 -10.07 -24.02
C ASP A 75 -1.97 -11.32 -23.85
N CYS A 76 -3.29 -11.15 -23.94
CA CYS A 76 -4.25 -12.23 -23.78
C CYS A 76 -4.34 -13.17 -25.00
N SER A 77 -3.67 -12.84 -26.11
CA SER A 77 -3.65 -13.68 -27.31
C SER A 77 -2.62 -14.82 -27.25
N ILE A 78 -1.68 -14.72 -26.31
CA ILE A 78 -0.60 -15.67 -26.11
C ILE A 78 -0.98 -16.61 -24.96
N ASP A 79 -0.61 -17.89 -25.07
CA ASP A 79 -0.81 -18.87 -23.99
C ASP A 79 -0.22 -18.31 -22.67
N PRO A 80 -1.04 -18.17 -21.60
CA PRO A 80 -0.60 -17.64 -20.31
C PRO A 80 0.66 -18.35 -19.79
N ILE A 81 0.76 -19.66 -20.03
CA ILE A 81 1.88 -20.51 -19.59
C ILE A 81 3.20 -20.04 -20.24
N THR A 82 3.15 -19.63 -21.50
CA THR A 82 4.34 -19.15 -22.24
C THR A 82 4.69 -17.70 -21.91
N HIS A 83 3.71 -16.89 -21.50
CA HIS A 83 3.89 -15.49 -21.14
C HIS A 83 4.50 -15.27 -19.74
N TYR A 84 4.52 -16.29 -18.86
CA TYR A 84 5.22 -16.22 -17.56
C TYR A 84 6.76 -16.09 -17.67
N LYS A 85 7.33 -16.08 -18.87
CA LYS A 85 8.74 -15.74 -19.11
C LYS A 85 8.95 -14.23 -18.93
N ARG A 86 8.92 -13.81 -17.67
CA ARG A 86 9.18 -12.47 -17.13
C ARG A 86 10.39 -11.80 -17.78
N LYS A 87 10.11 -10.80 -18.62
CA LYS A 87 10.82 -9.53 -18.79
C LYS A 87 9.85 -8.62 -19.54
N ASP A 88 10.08 -7.32 -19.51
CA ASP A 88 9.24 -6.27 -20.09
C ASP A 88 8.25 -5.71 -19.07
N PHE A 89 8.70 -4.63 -18.43
CA PHE A 89 7.82 -3.64 -17.84
C PHE A 89 7.65 -2.57 -18.91
N ASP A 90 6.41 -2.21 -19.23
CA ASP A 90 6.09 -1.25 -20.30
C ASP A 90 6.24 0.20 -19.83
N GLU A 91 6.02 0.44 -18.54
CA GLU A 91 6.12 1.75 -17.93
C GLU A 91 6.83 1.65 -16.59
N GLN A 92 7.76 2.58 -16.32
CA GLN A 92 8.45 2.69 -15.06
C GLN A 92 8.64 4.16 -14.69
N LYS A 93 8.40 4.48 -13.41
CA LYS A 93 8.60 5.82 -12.87
C LYS A 93 9.22 5.75 -11.47
N ILE A 94 10.17 6.64 -11.20
CA ILE A 94 10.86 6.71 -9.90
C ILE A 94 10.72 8.12 -9.36
N ILE A 95 10.25 8.26 -8.12
CA ILE A 95 10.10 9.55 -7.45
C ILE A 95 10.62 9.51 -6.01
N LEU A 96 10.93 10.69 -5.47
CA LEU A 96 11.11 10.89 -4.04
C LEU A 96 9.73 10.94 -3.37
N SER A 97 9.54 10.19 -2.29
CA SER A 97 8.28 10.14 -1.55
C SER A 97 8.06 11.41 -0.74
N THR A 98 6.84 11.93 -0.79
CA THR A 98 6.37 13.00 0.11
C THR A 98 5.76 12.43 1.40
N LYS A 99 5.27 13.28 2.30
CA LYS A 99 4.48 12.85 3.48
C LYS A 99 3.12 12.27 3.07
N GLU A 100 2.50 12.85 2.06
CA GLU A 100 1.20 12.44 1.52
C GLU A 100 1.29 11.05 0.90
N ASP A 101 2.36 10.74 0.17
CA ASP A 101 2.56 9.40 -0.41
C ASP A 101 2.64 8.32 0.68
N ARG A 102 3.33 8.62 1.78
CA ARG A 102 3.43 7.72 2.95
C ARG A 102 2.06 7.47 3.58
N LYS A 103 1.27 8.52 3.75
CA LYS A 103 -0.11 8.39 4.25
C LYS A 103 -0.99 7.58 3.31
N LEU A 104 -0.84 7.77 1.99
CA LEU A 104 -1.55 6.98 0.99
C LEU A 104 -1.13 5.51 1.02
N LEU A 105 0.16 5.21 1.20
CA LEU A 105 0.65 3.84 1.38
C LEU A 105 -0.01 3.17 2.59
N GLU A 106 -0.05 3.84 3.75
CA GLU A 106 -0.71 3.32 4.95
C GLU A 106 -2.19 3.03 4.70
N LEU A 107 -2.89 3.93 4.00
CA LEU A 107 -4.29 3.74 3.62
C LEU A 107 -4.47 2.55 2.66
N CYS A 108 -3.55 2.32 1.72
CA CYS A 108 -3.58 1.15 0.83
C CYS A 108 -3.50 -0.16 1.64
N ILE A 109 -2.56 -0.24 2.58
CA ILE A 109 -2.35 -1.42 3.43
C ILE A 109 -3.59 -1.68 4.30
N LYS A 110 -4.12 -0.62 4.91
CA LYS A 110 -5.34 -0.71 5.74
C LYS A 110 -6.54 -1.18 4.93
N GLU A 111 -6.80 -0.56 3.79
CA GLU A 111 -7.90 -0.93 2.89
C GLU A 111 -7.80 -2.40 2.45
N LEU A 112 -6.60 -2.86 2.04
CA LEU A 112 -6.43 -4.25 1.63
C LEU A 112 -6.60 -5.23 2.80
N THR A 113 -6.17 -4.84 4.01
CA THR A 113 -6.40 -5.64 5.22
C THR A 113 -7.89 -5.78 5.51
N GLU A 114 -8.64 -4.68 5.44
CA GLU A 114 -10.10 -4.67 5.64
C GLU A 114 -10.82 -5.50 4.57
N MET A 115 -10.39 -5.40 3.30
CA MET A 115 -10.88 -6.25 2.22
C MET A 115 -10.62 -7.72 2.54
N LYS A 116 -9.39 -8.08 2.87
CA LYS A 116 -9.03 -9.47 3.17
C LYS A 116 -9.84 -10.07 4.33
N LEU A 117 -10.10 -9.27 5.37
CA LEU A 117 -10.86 -9.72 6.54
C LEU A 117 -12.37 -9.83 6.27
N SER A 118 -12.90 -9.02 5.34
CA SER A 118 -14.33 -8.99 5.01
C SER A 118 -14.70 -9.87 3.81
N ASN A 119 -13.73 -10.28 3.00
CA ASN A 119 -13.97 -11.06 1.80
C ASN A 119 -14.08 -12.55 2.18
N PRO A 120 -15.24 -13.19 2.00
CA PRO A 120 -15.36 -14.63 2.22
C PRO A 120 -14.41 -15.36 1.28
N ILE A 121 -13.84 -16.48 1.74
CA ILE A 121 -13.02 -17.35 0.87
C ILE A 121 -13.97 -17.99 -0.13
N ILE A 122 -14.09 -17.38 -1.31
CA ILE A 122 -14.82 -17.98 -2.43
C ILE A 122 -13.78 -18.66 -3.32
N ILE A 123 -13.96 -19.96 -3.55
CA ILE A 123 -13.17 -20.71 -4.53
C ILE A 123 -13.67 -20.29 -5.91
N THR A 124 -13.19 -19.15 -6.39
CA THR A 124 -13.43 -18.70 -7.77
C THR A 124 -12.11 -18.50 -8.47
N HIS A 125 -12.14 -18.70 -9.78
CA HIS A 125 -11.05 -18.36 -10.67
C HIS A 125 -11.25 -16.90 -11.14
N SER A 126 -11.02 -15.91 -10.27
CA SER A 126 -10.98 -14.51 -10.72
C SER A 126 -9.58 -14.17 -11.24
N GLY A 127 -9.44 -13.25 -12.18
CA GLY A 127 -8.13 -12.71 -12.53
C GLY A 127 -7.59 -11.70 -11.52
N ILE A 128 -8.46 -11.15 -10.66
CA ILE A 128 -8.17 -9.95 -9.88
C ILE A 128 -7.42 -10.30 -8.60
N LEU A 129 -6.24 -9.71 -8.45
CA LEU A 129 -5.37 -9.91 -7.29
C LEU A 129 -4.88 -8.56 -6.76
N ASN A 130 -5.06 -8.33 -5.46
CA ASN A 130 -4.37 -7.27 -4.73
C ASN A 130 -3.45 -7.89 -3.68
N LYS A 131 -2.24 -7.35 -3.58
CA LYS A 131 -1.22 -7.87 -2.68
C LYS A 131 -0.39 -6.74 -2.07
N VAL A 132 -0.10 -6.86 -0.78
CA VAL A 132 0.95 -6.13 -0.07
C VAL A 132 1.97 -7.16 0.39
N THR A 133 3.26 -6.91 0.15
CA THR A 133 4.35 -7.72 0.73
C THR A 133 5.49 -6.85 1.19
N SER A 134 6.09 -7.20 2.31
CA SER A 134 7.43 -6.74 2.62
C SER A 134 8.46 -7.66 1.94
N ASN A 135 9.63 -7.13 1.61
CA ASN A 135 10.72 -7.92 1.04
C ASN A 135 11.28 -8.97 2.04
N ASP A 136 11.19 -8.70 3.34
CA ASP A 136 11.54 -9.63 4.41
C ASP A 136 10.40 -10.63 4.75
N SER A 137 9.28 -10.55 4.03
CA SER A 137 8.09 -11.40 4.21
C SER A 137 7.41 -11.33 5.59
N THR A 138 7.81 -10.39 6.46
CA THR A 138 7.15 -10.18 7.77
C THR A 138 5.73 -9.63 7.65
N LEU A 139 5.42 -8.96 6.54
CA LEU A 139 4.09 -8.52 6.17
C LEU A 139 3.72 -9.14 4.82
N THR A 140 2.63 -9.91 4.78
CA THR A 140 2.04 -10.39 3.52
C THR A 140 0.52 -10.36 3.64
N ILE A 141 -0.13 -9.59 2.77
CA ILE A 141 -1.59 -9.56 2.65
C ILE A 141 -1.91 -9.86 1.20
N LYS A 142 -2.73 -10.88 0.97
CA LYS A 142 -3.16 -11.31 -0.37
C LYS A 142 -4.68 -11.47 -0.39
N ASP A 143 -5.35 -10.63 -1.18
CA ASP A 143 -6.79 -10.73 -1.41
C ASP A 143 -7.08 -11.25 -2.82
N TYR A 144 -7.94 -12.26 -2.89
CA TYR A 144 -8.27 -13.00 -4.11
C TYR A 144 -9.54 -13.84 -3.88
N PRO A 145 -10.58 -13.74 -4.72
CA PRO A 145 -10.78 -12.73 -5.76
C PRO A 145 -10.88 -11.33 -5.14
N SER A 146 -10.08 -10.37 -5.61
CA SER A 146 -10.01 -9.06 -4.97
C SER A 146 -11.08 -8.08 -5.49
N LYS A 147 -11.30 -6.99 -4.75
CA LYS A 147 -12.15 -5.86 -5.14
C LYS A 147 -11.31 -4.66 -5.60
N GLU A 148 -11.98 -3.60 -6.05
CA GLU A 148 -11.35 -2.33 -6.41
C GLU A 148 -10.50 -1.78 -5.25
N TRP A 149 -9.25 -1.43 -5.54
CA TRP A 149 -8.31 -0.90 -4.54
C TRP A 149 -8.19 0.62 -4.68
N SER A 150 -9.14 1.34 -4.07
CA SER A 150 -9.32 2.77 -4.32
C SER A 150 -8.11 3.62 -3.91
N ASN A 151 -7.49 3.33 -2.76
CA ASN A 151 -6.31 4.07 -2.33
C ASN A 151 -5.07 3.75 -3.16
N PHE A 152 -4.96 2.53 -3.70
CA PHE A 152 -3.89 2.19 -4.65
C PHE A 152 -4.01 3.05 -5.92
N ASN A 153 -5.23 3.20 -6.46
CA ASN A 153 -5.49 4.07 -7.61
C ASN A 153 -5.15 5.54 -7.32
N ARG A 154 -5.46 6.03 -6.11
CA ARG A 154 -5.09 7.39 -5.66
C ARG A 154 -3.57 7.57 -5.56
N LEU A 155 -2.88 6.60 -4.97
CA LEU A 155 -1.42 6.62 -4.86
C LEU A 155 -0.76 6.58 -6.24
N LYS A 156 -1.21 5.68 -7.11
CA LYS A 156 -0.78 5.62 -8.52
C LYS A 156 -0.92 6.98 -9.20
N LYS A 157 -2.11 7.59 -9.13
CA LYS A 157 -2.36 8.91 -9.73
C LYS A 157 -1.39 9.96 -9.20
N SER A 158 -1.18 10.01 -7.88
CA SER A 158 -0.24 10.97 -7.27
C SER A 158 1.20 10.77 -7.73
N ILE A 159 1.64 9.52 -7.95
CA ILE A 159 2.96 9.22 -8.50
C ILE A 159 3.04 9.67 -9.97
N MET A 160 2.01 9.40 -10.76
CA MET A 160 1.99 9.68 -12.20
C MET A 160 1.91 11.17 -12.54
N GLU A 161 1.38 12.01 -11.66
CA GLU A 161 1.28 13.47 -11.86
C GLU A 161 2.57 14.25 -11.51
N LYS A 162 3.55 13.62 -10.86
CA LYS A 162 4.83 14.24 -10.44
C LYS A 162 5.91 14.23 -11.52
#